data_AF-A0A0D0KT91-F1
#
_entry.id   AF-A0A0D0KT91-F1
#
_cell.length_a   1.000
_cell.length_b   1.000
_cell.length_c   1.000
_cell.angle_alpha   90.00
_cell.angle_beta   90.00
_cell.angle_gamma   90.00
#
_symmetry.space_group_name_H-M   'P 1'
#
loop_
_entity.id
_entity.type
_entity.pdbx_description
1 polymer ?
#
loop_
_entity_poly.entity_id
_entity_poly.type
_entity_poly.pdbx_seq_one_letter_code
_entity_poly.pdbx_strand_id
1 'polypeptide(L)' 'MNTVERYYRAHEAPVRLTPKEQEALHWAMLGKTAWETSRIQDCSEAAINFHLSNIRRKFGVSSIRAALVIAINQGMLLSR' A
#
# COMPACT_ATOMS: atom_id res chain seq x y z
N MET A 1 3.98 -10.01 25.42
CA MET A 1 3.97 -9.49 24.03
C MET A 1 2.85 -8.48 23.92
N ASN A 2 3.18 -7.22 23.69
CA ASN A 2 2.16 -6.17 23.58
C ASN A 2 1.51 -6.19 22.18
N THR A 3 0.41 -5.46 22.01
CA THR A 3 -0.35 -5.44 20.74
C THR A 3 0.48 -4.94 19.56
N VAL A 4 1.45 -4.05 19.80
CA VAL A 4 2.32 -3.46 18.77
C VAL A 4 3.35 -4.49 18.30
N GLU A 5 3.99 -5.21 19.20
CA GLU A 5 4.93 -6.29 18.86
C GLU A 5 4.24 -7.39 18.05
N ARG A 6 3.02 -7.80 18.44
CA ARG A 6 2.25 -8.80 17.70
C ARG A 6 1.92 -8.31 16.28
N TYR A 7 1.63 -7.02 16.13
CA TYR A 7 1.36 -6.41 14.84
C TYR A 7 2.59 -6.45 13.93
N TYR A 8 3.76 -6.02 14.42
CA TYR A 8 4.98 -6.07 13.61
C TYR A 8 5.39 -7.49 13.27
N ARG A 9 5.28 -8.44 14.19
CA ARG A 9 5.61 -9.85 13.93
C ARG A 9 4.76 -10.47 12.83
N ALA A 10 3.46 -10.15 12.79
CA ALA A 10 2.55 -10.61 11.75
C ALA A 10 2.91 -10.08 10.35
N HIS A 11 3.71 -9.01 10.28
CA HIS A 11 4.11 -8.35 9.04
C HIS A 11 5.65 -8.24 8.90
N GLU A 12 6.39 -9.20 9.45
CA GLU A 12 7.86 -9.29 9.29
C GLU A 12 8.26 -9.72 7.86
N ALA A 13 7.42 -10.51 7.20
CA ALA A 13 7.71 -10.98 5.85
C ALA A 13 7.42 -9.89 4.79
N PRO A 14 8.32 -9.69 3.80
CA PRO A 14 8.09 -8.74 2.73
C PRO A 14 6.86 -9.09 1.91
N VAL A 15 5.93 -8.13 1.78
CA VAL A 15 4.74 -8.29 0.95
C VAL A 15 5.11 -8.17 -0.52
N ARG A 16 4.71 -9.13 -1.36
CA ARG A 16 4.95 -9.06 -2.81
C ARG A 16 3.82 -8.32 -3.51
N LEU A 17 4.13 -7.12 -4.00
CA LEU A 17 3.23 -6.31 -4.82
C LEU A 17 3.56 -6.48 -6.31
N THR A 18 2.55 -6.35 -7.17
CA THR A 18 2.78 -6.20 -8.61
C THR A 18 3.32 -4.79 -8.91
N PRO A 19 3.93 -4.55 -10.08
CA PRO A 19 4.40 -3.21 -10.46
C PRO A 19 3.28 -2.14 -10.36
N LYS A 20 2.06 -2.47 -10.81
CA LYS A 20 0.91 -1.55 -10.72
C LYS A 20 0.43 -1.29 -9.31
N GLU A 21 0.50 -2.29 -8.43
CA GLU A 21 0.22 -2.08 -7.01
C GLU A 21 1.31 -1.24 -6.33
N GLN A 22 2.58 -1.42 -6.69
CA GLN A 22 3.67 -0.57 -6.19
C GLN A 22 3.48 0.88 -6.63
N GLU A 23 3.18 1.14 -7.90
CA GLU A 23 2.86 2.48 -8.41
C GLU A 23 1.66 3.08 -7.66
N ALA A 24 0.56 2.33 -7.50
CA ALA A 24 -0.62 2.82 -6.78
C ALA A 24 -0.32 3.14 -5.31
N LEU A 25 0.48 2.30 -4.65
CA LEU A 25 0.89 2.51 -3.26
C LEU A 25 1.82 3.72 -3.12
N HIS A 26 2.71 3.94 -4.08
CA HIS A 26 3.60 5.10 -4.12
C HIS A 26 2.83 6.42 -4.24
N TRP A 27 1.86 6.51 -5.15
CA TRP A 27 1.03 7.72 -5.26
C TRP A 27 0.15 7.94 -4.03
N ALA A 28 -0.36 6.87 -3.42
CA ALA A 28 -1.06 6.96 -2.14
C ALA A 28 -0.15 7.48 -1.00
N MET A 29 1.13 7.08 -0.98
CA MET A 29 2.12 7.62 -0.04
C MET A 29 2.32 9.13 -0.22
N LEU A 30 2.33 9.61 -1.47
CA LEU A 30 2.42 11.03 -1.82
C LEU A 30 1.10 11.80 -1.60
N GLY A 31 0.07 11.16 -1.03
CA GLY A 31 -1.21 11.79 -0.70
C GLY A 31 -2.16 11.95 -1.88
N LYS A 32 -1.90 11.31 -3.03
CA LYS A 32 -2.80 11.35 -4.18
C LYS A 32 -4.05 10.53 -3.94
N THR A 33 -5.18 11.08 -4.39
CA THR A 33 -6.48 10.40 -4.41
C THR A 33 -6.50 9.30 -5.49
N ALA A 34 -7.49 8.38 -5.41
CA ALA A 34 -7.66 7.37 -6.45
C ALA A 34 -7.93 8.00 -7.82
N TRP A 35 -8.71 9.08 -7.85
CA TRP A 35 -8.97 9.88 -9.05
C TRP A 35 -7.68 10.47 -9.62
N GLU A 36 -6.89 11.23 -8.84
CA GLU A 36 -5.61 11.79 -9.31
C GLU A 36 -4.65 10.69 -9.77
N THR A 37 -4.54 9.60 -9.02
CA THR A 37 -3.66 8.47 -9.35
C THR A 37 -4.08 7.84 -10.68
N SER A 38 -5.38 7.74 -10.96
CA SER A 38 -5.88 7.20 -12.23
C SER A 38 -5.50 8.08 -13.42
N ARG A 39 -5.48 9.40 -13.23
CA ARG A 39 -4.99 10.36 -14.23
C ARG A 39 -3.49 10.22 -14.46
N ILE A 40 -2.72 9.93 -13.41
CA ILE A 40 -1.26 9.75 -13.51
C ILE A 40 -0.89 8.42 -14.18
N GLN A 41 -1.62 7.34 -13.88
CA GLN A 41 -1.36 5.99 -14.42
C GLN A 41 -2.09 5.70 -15.75
N ASP A 42 -2.80 6.69 -16.30
CA ASP A 42 -3.63 6.57 -17.50
C ASP A 42 -4.59 5.36 -17.47
N CYS A 43 -5.37 5.27 -16.39
CA CYS A 43 -6.33 4.18 -16.19
C CYS A 43 -7.62 4.70 -15.54
N SER A 44 -8.57 3.80 -15.26
CA SER A 44 -9.81 4.17 -14.57
C SER A 44 -9.62 4.25 -13.05
N GLU A 45 -10.40 5.10 -12.39
CA GLU A 45 -10.43 5.15 -10.92
C GLU A 45 -10.81 3.79 -10.31
N ALA A 46 -11.67 3.01 -10.99
CA ALA A 46 -12.01 1.65 -10.59
C ALA A 46 -10.79 0.71 -10.60
N ALA A 47 -9.89 0.83 -11.57
CA ALA A 47 -8.65 0.06 -11.62
C ALA A 47 -7.73 0.41 -10.44
N ILE A 48 -7.59 1.70 -10.11
CA ILE A 48 -6.84 2.12 -8.91
C ILE A 48 -7.48 1.54 -7.64
N ASN A 49 -8.80 1.66 -7.48
CA ASN A 49 -9.51 1.09 -6.32
C ASN A 49 -9.34 -0.43 -6.21
N PHE A 50 -9.30 -1.14 -7.34
CA PHE A 50 -8.98 -2.57 -7.38
C PHE A 50 -7.55 -2.84 -6.87
N HIS A 51 -6.55 -2.09 -7.33
CA HIS A 51 -5.17 -2.22 -6.83
C HIS A 51 -5.08 -1.92 -5.33
N LEU A 52 -5.71 -0.85 -4.83
CA LEU A 52 -5.75 -0.52 -3.40
C LEU A 52 -6.45 -1.59 -2.56
N SER A 53 -7.45 -2.27 -3.12
CA SER A 53 -8.09 -3.43 -2.49
C SER A 53 -7.14 -4.63 -2.39
N ASN A 54 -6.44 -4.95 -3.48
CA ASN A 54 -5.47 -6.04 -3.50
C ASN A 54 -4.30 -5.78 -2.54
N ILE A 55 -3.79 -4.54 -2.47
CA ILE A 55 -2.77 -4.12 -1.51
C ILE A 55 -3.25 -4.41 -0.08
N ARG A 56 -4.41 -3.88 0.32
CA ARG A 56 -4.96 -4.11 1.65
C ARG A 56 -5.07 -5.60 1.99
N ARG A 57 -5.55 -6.42 1.06
CA ARG A 57 -5.63 -7.88 1.22
C ARG A 57 -4.24 -8.51 1.40
N LYS A 58 -3.26 -8.12 0.60
CA LYS A 58 -1.88 -8.64 0.65
C LYS A 58 -1.16 -8.26 1.94
N PHE A 59 -1.43 -7.06 2.45
CA PHE A 59 -0.93 -6.59 3.74
C PHE A 59 -1.76 -7.09 4.93
N GLY A 60 -2.92 -7.75 4.73
CA GLY A 60 -3.77 -8.20 5.83
C GLY A 60 -4.42 -7.08 6.66
N VAL A 61 -4.66 -5.91 6.06
CA VAL A 61 -5.17 -4.71 6.74
C VAL A 61 -6.46 -4.18 6.12
N SER A 62 -7.22 -3.38 6.88
CA SER A 62 -8.48 -2.80 6.43
C SER A 62 -8.33 -1.46 5.70
N SER A 63 -7.21 -0.76 5.87
CA SER A 63 -6.98 0.58 5.33
C SER A 63 -5.67 0.70 4.57
N ILE A 64 -5.63 1.57 3.56
CA ILE A 64 -4.40 1.86 2.81
C ILE A 64 -3.34 2.52 3.69
N ARG A 65 -3.74 3.34 4.68
CA ARG A 65 -2.82 3.98 5.63
C ARG A 65 -2.08 2.94 6.47
N ALA A 66 -2.76 1.90 6.95
CA ALA A 66 -2.10 0.81 7.66
C ALA A 66 -1.11 0.06 6.76
N ALA A 67 -1.47 -0.18 5.49
CA ALA A 67 -0.56 -0.80 4.52
C ALA A 67 0.70 0.07 4.28
N LEU A 68 0.53 1.39 4.17
CA LEU A 68 1.64 2.35 4.02
C LEU A 68 2.59 2.30 5.21
N VAL A 69 2.08 2.29 6.45
CA VAL A 69 2.92 2.19 7.66
C VAL A 69 3.76 0.91 7.66
N ILE A 70 3.16 -0.23 7.32
CA ILE A 70 3.88 -1.51 7.20
C ILE A 70 4.93 -1.42 6.08
N ALA A 71 4.56 -0.91 4.91
CA ALA A 71 5.45 -0.82 3.75
C ALA A 71 6.68 0.08 4.01
N ILE A 72 6.50 1.19 4.73
CA ILE A 72 7.60 2.07 5.18
C ILE A 72 8.48 1.31 6.19
N ASN A 73 7.90 0.62 7.17
CA ASN A 73 8.66 -0.16 8.15
C ASN A 73 9.44 -1.33 7.51
N GLN A 74 8.95 -1.88 6.39
CA GLN A 74 9.63 -2.89 5.58
C GLN A 74 10.67 -2.29 4.61
N GLY A 75 10.85 -0.97 4.57
CA GLY A 75 11.76 -0.30 3.64
C GLY A 75 11.35 -0.36 2.16
N MET A 76 10.09 -0.71 1.88
CA MET A 76 9.56 -0.81 0.51
C MET A 76 9.27 0.56 -0.11
N LEU A 77 9.04 1.56 0.73
CA LEU A 77 8.70 2.92 0.35
C LEU A 77 9.64 3.86 1.08
N LEU A 78 10.56 4.48 0.34
CA LEU A 78 11.41 5.56 0.81
C LEU A 78 11.33 6.67 -0.23
N SER A 79 10.99 7.89 0.17
CA SER A 79 11.27 9.05 -0.69
C SER A 79 12.77 9.27 -0.68
N ARG A 80 13.44 8.95 -1.79
CA ARG A 80 14.80 9.42 -2.02
C ARG A 80 14.76 10.84 -2.56
#